data_AF-A0A7J8UUB7-F1
#
_entry.id   AF-A0A7J8UUB7-F1
#
_cell.length_a   1.000
_cell.length_b   1.000
_cell.length_c   1.000
_cell.angle_alpha   90.00
_cell.angle_beta   90.00
_cell.angle_gamma   90.00
#
_symmetry.space_group_name_H-M   'P 1'
#
loop_
_entity.id
_entity.type
_entity.pdbx_description
1 polymer ?
#
loop_
_entity_poly.entity_id
_entity_poly.type
_entity_poly.pdbx_seq_one_letter_code
_entity_poly.pdbx_strand_id
1 'polypeptide(L)'
;MLLEVEMRKKREKTREMEEQLRADRAALEAMENERLMLMRERDDKIAEKKTVDKLVADFLQADANGDFEAQKAMENQIVAFISRDAGNTGPSGGGS
;
A
#
# COMPACT_ATOMS: atom_id res chain seq x y z
N MET A 1 -55.68 -14.97 -2.06
CA MET A 1 -54.89 -15.17 -3.29
C MET A 1 -54.18 -13.91 -3.79
N LEU A 2 -54.84 -12.86 -4.31
CA LEU A 2 -54.13 -11.66 -4.82
C LEU A 2 -53.23 -10.96 -3.78
N LEU A 3 -53.75 -10.75 -2.57
CA LEU A 3 -52.99 -10.13 -1.47
C LEU A 3 -51.75 -10.95 -1.05
N GLU A 4 -51.84 -12.28 -1.07
CA GLU A 4 -50.73 -13.16 -0.71
C GLU A 4 -49.63 -13.14 -1.77
N VAL A 5 -50.01 -13.04 -3.05
CA VAL A 5 -49.06 -12.90 -4.16
C VAL A 5 -48.31 -11.57 -4.06
N GLU A 6 -49.01 -10.47 -3.78
CA GLU A 6 -48.37 -9.16 -3.56
C GLU A 6 -47.44 -9.17 -2.35
N MET A 7 -47.86 -9.78 -1.25
CA MET A 7 -47.01 -9.87 -0.04
C MET A 7 -45.77 -10.74 -0.28
N ARG A 8 -45.86 -11.81 -1.08
CA ARG A 8 -44.69 -12.59 -1.50
C ARG A 8 -43.73 -11.78 -2.36
N LYS A 9 -44.22 -11.06 -3.37
CA LYS A 9 -43.40 -10.17 -4.22
C LYS A 9 -42.69 -9.09 -3.40
N LYS A 10 -43.37 -8.49 -2.43
CA LYS A 10 -42.75 -7.49 -1.54
C LYS A 10 -41.61 -8.09 -0.71
N ARG A 11 -41.82 -9.27 -0.12
CA ARG A 11 -40.78 -9.96 0.67
C ARG A 11 -39.58 -10.36 -0.18
N GLU A 12 -39.81 -10.83 -1.40
CA GLU A 12 -38.75 -11.18 -2.34
C GLU A 12 -37.92 -9.96 -2.72
N LYS A 13 -38.56 -8.85 -3.10
CA LYS A 13 -37.88 -7.58 -3.38
C LYS A 13 -37.09 -7.05 -2.18
N THR A 14 -37.61 -7.20 -0.96
CA THR A 14 -36.87 -6.82 0.25
C THR A 14 -35.62 -7.69 0.44
N ARG A 15 -35.71 -9.01 0.20
CA ARG A 15 -34.55 -9.90 0.29
C ARG A 15 -33.49 -9.57 -0.76
N GLU A 16 -33.89 -9.33 -2.00
CA GLU A 16 -32.97 -8.92 -3.07
C GLU A 16 -32.24 -7.63 -2.70
N MET A 17 -32.95 -6.66 -2.13
CA MET A 17 -32.36 -5.40 -1.67
C MET A 17 -31.39 -5.61 -0.50
N GLU A 18 -31.73 -6.48 0.45
CA GLU A 18 -30.86 -6.82 1.59
C GLU A 18 -29.58 -7.55 1.13
N GLU A 19 -29.70 -8.45 0.15
CA GLU A 19 -28.56 -9.15 -0.44
C GLU A 19 -27.65 -8.19 -1.22
N GLN A 20 -28.23 -7.29 -2.02
CA GLN A 20 -27.46 -6.26 -2.71
C GLN A 20 -26.75 -5.34 -1.72
N LEU A 21 -27.43 -4.88 -0.68
CA LEU A 21 -26.83 -4.06 0.38
C LEU A 21 -25.67 -4.78 1.09
N ARG A 22 -25.77 -6.10 1.28
CA ARG A 22 -24.68 -6.89 1.86
C ARG A 22 -23.49 -6.97 0.89
N ALA A 23 -23.74 -7.19 -0.39
CA ALA A 23 -22.70 -7.22 -1.42
C ALA A 23 -21.99 -5.86 -1.54
N ASP A 24 -22.75 -4.77 -1.57
CA ASP A 24 -22.22 -3.40 -1.64
C ASP A 24 -21.35 -3.07 -0.42
N ARG A 25 -21.78 -3.48 0.78
CA ARG A 25 -20.97 -3.31 2.01
C ARG A 25 -19.66 -4.07 1.95
N ALA A 26 -19.69 -5.33 1.50
CA ALA A 26 -18.49 -6.13 1.37
C ALA A 26 -17.52 -5.54 0.34
N ALA A 27 -18.03 -5.02 -0.78
CA ALA A 27 -17.23 -4.33 -1.78
C ALA A 27 -16.60 -3.04 -1.24
N LEU A 28 -17.35 -2.23 -0.49
CA LEU A 28 -16.84 -1.02 0.15
C LEU A 28 -15.74 -1.35 1.17
N GLU A 29 -15.94 -2.38 1.99
CA GLU A 29 -14.93 -2.83 2.97
C GLU A 29 -13.64 -3.29 2.28
N ALA A 30 -13.74 -4.03 1.17
CA ALA A 30 -12.58 -4.44 0.39
C ALA A 30 -11.82 -3.22 -0.18
N MET A 31 -12.53 -2.24 -0.74
CA MET A 31 -11.91 -1.00 -1.24
C MET A 31 -11.24 -0.18 -0.14
N GLU A 32 -11.84 -0.12 1.06
CA GLU A 32 -11.25 0.61 2.18
C GLU A 32 -9.99 -0.09 2.70
N ASN A 33 -9.99 -1.42 2.76
CA ASN A 33 -8.81 -2.21 3.10
C ASN A 33 -7.67 -2.01 2.08
N GLU A 34 -7.98 -2.05 0.79
CA GLU A 34 -7.00 -1.77 -0.28
C GLU A 34 -6.45 -0.35 -0.15
N ARG A 35 -7.32 0.64 0.08
CA ARG A 35 -6.90 2.02 0.30
C ARG A 35 -5.94 2.13 1.49
N LEU A 36 -6.22 1.47 2.61
CA LEU A 36 -5.36 1.48 3.80
C LEU A 36 -4.00 0.83 3.54
N MET A 37 -3.99 -0.28 2.79
CA MET A 37 -2.75 -0.93 2.36
C MET A 37 -1.91 0.02 1.50
N LEU A 38 -2.50 0.63 0.47
CA LEU A 38 -1.82 1.59 -0.39
C LEU A 38 -1.35 2.85 0.37
N MET A 39 -2.11 3.30 1.37
CA MET A 39 -1.69 4.40 2.25
C MET A 39 -0.40 4.06 2.98
N ARG A 40 -0.31 2.87 3.56
CA ARG A 40 0.89 2.40 4.27
C ARG A 40 2.09 2.26 3.34
N GLU A 41 1.92 1.63 2.18
CA GLU A 41 2.99 1.50 1.19
C GLU A 41 3.53 2.86 0.73
N ARG A 42 2.63 3.83 0.52
CA ARG A 42 3.00 5.20 0.18
C ARG A 42 3.74 5.90 1.32
N ASP A 43 3.32 5.71 2.57
CA ASP A 43 4.02 6.29 3.73
C ASP A 43 5.42 5.67 3.91
N ASP A 44 5.55 4.36 3.72
CA ASP A 44 6.84 3.65 3.72
C ASP A 44 7.77 4.19 2.64
N LYS A 45 7.26 4.36 1.40
CA LYS A 45 8.05 4.94 0.30
C LYS A 45 8.42 6.40 0.52
N ILE A 46 7.59 7.17 1.21
CA ILE A 46 7.93 8.55 1.61
C ILE A 46 9.06 8.54 2.65
N ALA A 47 8.99 7.66 3.65
CA ALA A 47 10.04 7.53 4.67
C ALA A 47 11.37 7.08 4.06
N GLU A 48 11.29 6.14 3.12
CA GLU A 48 12.41 5.66 2.32
C GLU A 48 13.09 6.80 1.56
N LYS A 49 12.30 7.57 0.78
CA LYS A 49 12.80 8.72 0.04
C LYS A 49 13.48 9.74 0.96
N LYS A 50 12.89 10.05 2.11
CA LYS A 50 13.49 10.98 3.09
C LYS A 50 14.84 10.49 3.60
N THR A 51 14.99 9.17 3.80
CA THR A 51 16.26 8.57 4.21
C THR A 51 17.32 8.76 3.13
N VAL A 52 16.98 8.48 1.87
CA VAL A 52 17.89 8.63 0.72
C VAL A 52 18.27 10.11 0.51
N ASP A 53 17.29 11.02 0.54
CA ASP A 53 17.53 12.46 0.39
C ASP A 53 18.52 12.97 1.46
N LYS A 54 18.40 12.48 2.70
CA LYS A 54 19.35 12.80 3.77
C LYS A 54 20.74 12.22 3.51
N LEU A 55 20.84 10.96 3.11
CA LEU A 55 22.13 10.32 2.80
C LEU A 55 22.89 11.07 1.71
N VAL A 56 22.18 11.51 0.66
CA VAL A 56 22.77 12.30 -0.43
C VAL A 56 23.21 13.68 0.07
N ALA A 57 22.40 14.35 0.89
CA ALA A 57 22.77 15.64 1.46
C ALA A 57 24.02 15.53 2.36
N ASP A 58 24.07 14.52 3.22
CA ASP A 58 25.20 14.26 4.10
C ASP A 58 26.47 13.93 3.27
N PHE A 59 26.32 13.17 2.16
CA PHE A 59 27.43 12.87 1.24
C PHE A 59 28.01 14.13 0.60
N LEU A 60 27.14 15.01 0.08
CA LEU A 60 27.57 16.27 -0.53
C LEU A 60 28.24 17.20 0.50
N GLN A 61 27.79 17.18 1.75
CA GLN A 61 28.41 17.93 2.84
C GLN A 61 29.80 17.39 3.20
N ALA A 62 29.96 16.06 3.24
CA ALA A 62 31.25 15.42 3.49
C ALA A 62 32.25 15.71 2.35
N ASP A 63 31.78 15.65 1.09
CA ASP A 63 32.56 16.00 -0.09
C ASP A 63 33.06 17.45 -0.04
N ALA A 64 32.16 18.40 0.28
CA ALA A 64 32.51 19.81 0.44
C ALA A 64 33.55 20.06 1.55
N ASN A 65 33.57 19.20 2.58
CA ASN A 65 34.50 19.28 3.70
C ASN A 65 35.81 18.50 3.47
N GLY A 66 35.92 17.75 2.36
CA GLY A 66 37.06 16.87 2.10
C GLY A 66 37.16 15.66 3.05
N ASP A 67 36.04 15.27 3.67
CA ASP A 67 35.98 14.13 4.58
C ASP A 67 35.71 12.82 3.80
N PHE A 68 36.78 12.26 3.26
CA PHE A 68 36.71 11.05 2.42
C PHE A 68 36.20 9.80 3.16
N GLU A 69 36.47 9.68 4.46
CA GLU A 69 35.97 8.55 5.26
C GLU A 69 34.47 8.64 5.45
N ALA A 70 33.95 9.83 5.77
CA ALA A 70 32.51 10.07 5.84
C ALA A 70 31.82 9.85 4.48
N GLN A 71 32.43 10.35 3.40
CA GLN A 71 31.93 10.16 2.03
C GLN A 71 31.80 8.67 1.67
N LYS A 72 32.84 7.88 1.93
CA LYS A 72 32.85 6.43 1.66
C LYS A 72 31.87 5.66 2.53
N ALA A 73 31.69 6.07 3.79
CA ALA A 73 30.68 5.48 4.67
C ALA A 73 29.26 5.69 4.13
N MET A 74 28.96 6.89 3.61
CA MET A 74 27.66 7.21 3.02
C MET A 74 27.43 6.51 1.69
N GLU A 75 28.46 6.41 0.83
CA GLU A 75 28.39 5.63 -0.42
C GLU A 75 28.05 4.15 -0.14
N ASN A 76 28.71 3.54 0.85
CA ASN A 76 28.39 2.17 1.27
C ASN A 76 26.94 2.03 1.74
N GLN A 77 26.40 3.03 2.46
CA GLN A 77 25.00 3.02 2.90
C GLN A 77 24.04 3.16 1.72
N ILE A 78 24.34 4.01 0.72
CA ILE A 78 23.55 4.14 -0.51
C ILE A 78 23.56 2.83 -1.31
N VAL A 79 24.73 2.20 -1.48
CA VAL A 79 24.86 0.91 -2.18
C VAL A 79 24.10 -0.19 -1.45
N ALA A 80 24.21 -0.27 -0.12
CA ALA A 80 23.46 -1.22 0.69
C ALA A 80 21.94 -1.01 0.56
N PHE A 81 21.52 0.25 0.52
CA PHE A 81 20.12 0.65 0.33
C PHE A 81 19.58 0.15 -1.02
N ILE A 82 20.28 0.45 -2.13
CA ILE A 82 19.90 0.01 -3.49
C ILE A 82 19.90 -1.53 -3.61
N SER A 83 20.87 -2.19 -2.98
CA SER A 83 21.00 -3.66 -3.03
C SER A 83 19.86 -4.37 -2.29
N ARG A 84 19.29 -3.76 -1.25
CA ARG A 84 18.15 -4.28 -0.50
C ARG A 84 16.88 -4.29 -1.35
N ASP A 85 16.66 -3.26 -2.16
CA ASP A 85 15.50 -3.18 -3.05
C ASP A 85 15.58 -4.15 -4.23
N ALA A 86 16.78 -4.42 -4.75
CA ALA A 86 16.99 -5.37 -5.83
C ALA A 86 16.59 -6.82 -5.44
N GLY A 87 16.64 -7.17 -4.15
CA GLY A 87 16.27 -8.50 -3.65
C GLY A 87 14.77 -8.72 -3.41
N ASN A 88 13.94 -7.67 -3.44
CA ASN A 88 12.51 -7.74 -3.07
C ASN A 88 11.56 -7.78 -4.28
N THR A 89 12.07 -8.05 -5.48
CA THR A 89 11.32 -8.04 -6.76
C THR A 89 10.84 -9.42 -7.23
N GLY A 90 10.75 -10.40 -6.32
CA GLY A 90 10.10 -11.68 -6.62
C GLY A 90 8.58 -11.55 -6.56
N PRO A 91 7.81 -12.07 -7.54
CA PRO A 91 6.36 -12.08 -7.45
C PRO A 91 5.97 -13.00 -6.29
N SER A 92 5.35 -12.46 -5.25
CA SER A 92 4.57 -13.24 -4.29
C SER A 92 3.29 -13.70 -4.99
N GLY A 93 3.44 -14.64 -5.92
CA GLY A 93 2.36 -15.42 -6.50
C GLY A 93 1.83 -16.39 -5.46
N GLY A 94 0.99 -15.89 -4.56
CA GLY A 94 0.20 -16.71 -3.65
C GLY A 94 -1.15 -17.02 -4.25
N GLY A 95 -1.18 -17.92 -5.24
CA GLY A 95 -2.40 -18.61 -5.64
C GLY A 95 -2.60 -19.83 -4.74
N SER A 96 -3.70 -19.84 -3.99
CA SER A 96 -4.54 -21.00 -3.62
C SER A 96 -5.71 -20.49 -2.79
#